data_AF-A0A0Q6JXH4-F1
#
_entry.id   AF-A0A0Q6JXH4-F1
#
_cell.length_a   1.000
_cell.length_b   1.000
_cell.length_c   1.000
_cell.angle_alpha   90.00
_cell.angle_beta   90.00
_cell.angle_gamma   90.00
#
_symmetry.space_group_name_H-M   'P 1'
#
loop_
_entity.id
_entity.type
_entity.pdbx_description
1 polymer ?
#
loop_
_entity_poly.entity_id
_entity_poly.type
_entity_poly.pdbx_seq_one_letter_code
_entity_poly.pdbx_strand_id
1 'polypeptide(L)'
;MGLAHDEDARNCVVMRVAGERYRYIFLAVGSPQQEMIAAEMMDAETVTGTALCVGGGLDYVTGHKRRAPLIVQRVGLEFVWRIAEDPRRLWRRYLQDGPAILIIAFKWALAGKSDGHQSRARSNHRTRD
;
A
#
# COMPACT_ATOMS: atom_id res chain seq x y z
N MET A 1 17.23 0.22 -8.25
CA MET A 1 16.65 1.30 -9.09
C MET A 1 15.41 1.81 -8.40
N GLY A 2 15.39 3.12 -8.07
CA GLY A 2 14.35 3.77 -7.30
C GLY A 2 14.76 4.06 -5.85
N LEU A 3 13.89 4.76 -5.13
CA LEU A 3 14.17 5.44 -3.86
C LEU A 3 14.46 4.51 -2.66
N ALA A 4 14.27 3.19 -2.81
CA ALA A 4 14.39 2.24 -1.69
C ALA A 4 15.78 2.24 -1.03
N HIS A 5 16.84 2.43 -1.81
CA HIS A 5 18.22 2.32 -1.32
C HIS A 5 18.94 3.67 -1.35
N ASP A 6 18.22 4.74 -1.67
CA ASP A 6 18.74 6.10 -1.79
C ASP A 6 18.07 6.97 -0.74
N GLU A 7 18.70 7.05 0.43
CA GLU A 7 18.18 7.78 1.58
C GLU A 7 18.19 9.29 1.33
N ASP A 8 19.22 9.81 0.67
CA ASP A 8 19.31 11.23 0.32
C ASP A 8 18.15 11.65 -0.59
N ALA A 9 17.83 10.82 -1.59
CA ALA A 9 16.70 11.09 -2.48
C ALA A 9 15.35 11.03 -1.74
N ARG A 10 15.17 10.13 -0.76
CA ARG A 10 13.93 10.11 0.05
C ARG A 10 13.85 11.30 0.98
N ASN A 11 14.95 11.67 1.64
CA ASN A 11 15.05 12.86 2.47
C ASN A 11 14.72 14.13 1.67
N CYS A 12 15.19 14.23 0.43
CA CYS A 12 14.83 15.33 -0.46
C CYS A 12 13.31 15.42 -0.69
N VAL A 13 12.63 14.27 -0.88
CA VAL A 13 11.16 14.23 -1.01
C VAL A 13 10.48 14.70 0.27
N VAL A 14 10.92 14.23 1.44
CA VAL A 14 10.38 14.65 2.75
C VAL A 14 10.56 16.16 2.95
N MET A 15 11.75 16.68 2.69
CA MET A 15 12.05 18.11 2.82
C MET A 15 11.23 18.96 1.85
N ARG A 16 10.84 18.42 0.69
CA ARG A 16 10.01 19.16 -0.27
C ARG A 16 8.59 19.40 0.23
N VAL A 17 8.05 18.48 1.03
CA VAL A 17 6.72 18.62 1.66
C VAL A 17 6.78 19.25 3.05
N ALA A 18 7.94 19.25 3.71
CA ALA A 18 8.14 19.91 5.00
C ALA A 18 7.83 21.41 4.93
N GLY A 19 7.12 21.92 5.94
CA GLY A 19 6.79 23.34 6.05
C GLY A 19 5.57 23.79 5.25
N GLU A 20 5.05 22.94 4.36
CA GLU A 20 3.79 23.16 3.65
C GLU A 20 2.62 22.46 4.37
N ARG A 21 1.40 23.01 4.22
CA ARG A 21 0.19 22.43 4.83
C ARG A 21 -0.59 21.60 3.82
N TYR A 22 -0.15 20.36 3.58
CA TYR A 22 -0.92 19.41 2.77
C TYR A 22 -1.96 18.68 3.63
N ARG A 23 -3.17 18.49 3.08
CA ARG A 23 -4.18 17.63 3.70
C ARG A 23 -3.95 16.16 3.32
N TYR A 24 -3.58 15.91 2.06
CA TYR A 24 -3.36 14.59 1.50
C TYR A 24 -2.09 14.60 0.64
N ILE A 25 -1.27 13.57 0.79
CA ILE A 25 -0.05 13.36 0.02
C ILE A 25 -0.18 12.00 -0.67
N PHE A 26 -0.22 11.96 -2.00
CA PHE A 26 -0.35 10.71 -2.76
C PHE A 26 1.02 10.21 -3.21
N LEU A 27 1.44 9.05 -2.71
CA LEU A 27 2.70 8.43 -3.07
C LEU A 27 2.45 7.36 -4.14
N ALA A 28 2.99 7.58 -5.34
CA ALA A 28 2.79 6.73 -6.52
C ALA A 28 4.10 6.09 -7.04
N VAL A 29 5.10 5.93 -6.18
CA VAL A 29 6.43 5.36 -6.54
C VAL A 29 6.49 3.83 -6.44
N GLY A 30 5.43 3.20 -5.92
CA GLY A 30 5.34 1.76 -5.75
C GLY A 30 5.96 1.26 -4.45
N SER A 31 5.65 0.01 -4.13
CA SER A 31 6.08 -0.66 -2.90
C SER A 31 7.44 -1.35 -3.10
N PRO A 32 8.34 -1.35 -2.09
CA PRO A 32 8.15 -0.85 -0.72
C PRO A 32 8.49 0.65 -0.52
N GLN A 33 8.85 1.37 -1.59
CA GLN A 33 9.45 2.71 -1.50
C GLN A 33 8.51 3.76 -0.94
N GLN A 34 7.25 3.72 -1.36
CA GLN A 34 6.22 4.63 -0.86
C GLN A 34 5.98 4.43 0.64
N GLU A 35 6.06 3.19 1.16
CA GLU A 35 5.89 2.91 2.58
C GLU A 35 7.09 3.43 3.39
N MET A 36 8.30 3.32 2.85
CA MET A 36 9.50 3.90 3.47
C MET A 36 9.44 5.43 3.54
N ILE A 37 9.07 6.07 2.44
CA ILE A 37 8.91 7.54 2.40
C ILE A 37 7.79 7.98 3.35
N ALA A 38 6.67 7.25 3.40
CA ALA A 38 5.59 7.56 4.33
C ALA A 38 6.04 7.42 5.80
N ALA A 39 6.88 6.43 6.11
CA ALA A 39 7.48 6.29 7.44
C ALA A 39 8.36 7.48 7.81
N GLU A 40 9.26 7.87 6.90
CA GLU A 40 10.14 9.03 7.11
C GLU A 40 9.35 10.36 7.21
N MET A 41 8.25 10.49 6.47
CA MET A 41 7.32 11.61 6.62
C MET A 41 6.61 11.63 7.98
N MET A 42 6.31 10.47 8.58
CA MET A 42 5.71 10.39 9.91
C MET A 42 6.68 10.81 11.00
N ASP A 43 7.97 10.52 10.84
CA ASP A 43 9.01 10.89 11.78
C ASP A 43 9.40 12.38 11.70
N ALA A 44 9.07 13.04 10.58
CA ALA A 44 9.32 14.47 10.37
C ALA A 44 8.20 15.35 10.95
N GLU A 45 8.46 16.02 12.08
CA GLU A 45 7.49 16.90 12.78
C GLU A 45 6.93 18.04 11.90
N THR A 46 7.65 18.43 10.85
CA THR A 46 7.30 19.53 9.94
C THR A 46 6.36 19.10 8.81
N VAL A 47 6.10 17.81 8.66
CA VAL A 47 5.17 17.27 7.68
C VAL A 47 3.79 17.13 8.31
N THR A 48 2.76 17.64 7.61
CA THR A 48 1.38 17.57 8.07
C THR A 48 0.49 16.90 7.02
N GLY A 49 -0.61 16.30 7.47
CA GLY A 49 -1.59 15.65 6.60
C GLY A 49 -1.54 14.12 6.60
N THR A 50 -2.15 13.50 5.60
CA THR A 50 -2.21 12.04 5.46
C THR A 50 -1.51 11.59 4.18
N ALA A 51 -0.44 10.81 4.32
CA ALA A 51 0.20 10.13 3.21
C ALA A 51 -0.57 8.87 2.79
N LEU A 52 -0.83 8.73 1.49
CA LEU A 52 -1.58 7.63 0.89
C LEU A 52 -0.68 6.93 -0.13
N CYS A 53 -0.27 5.71 0.20
CA CYS A 53 0.49 4.81 -0.67
C CYS A 53 -0.41 4.21 -1.76
N VAL A 54 -0.61 4.96 -2.85
CA VAL A 54 -1.53 4.58 -3.92
C VAL A 54 -0.86 3.73 -5.01
N GLY A 55 0.46 3.74 -5.09
CA GLY A 55 1.23 3.03 -6.11
C GLY A 55 0.70 3.31 -7.52
N GLY A 56 0.57 2.25 -8.33
CA GLY A 56 0.04 2.34 -9.69
C GLY A 56 -1.48 2.59 -9.79
N GLY A 57 -2.18 2.87 -8.69
CA GLY A 57 -3.61 3.19 -8.72
C GLY A 57 -3.92 4.43 -9.56
N LEU A 58 -3.00 5.41 -9.56
CA LEU A 58 -3.13 6.66 -10.31
C LEU A 58 -3.21 6.43 -11.83
N ASP A 59 -2.52 5.42 -12.35
CA ASP A 59 -2.55 5.08 -13.79
C ASP A 59 -3.96 4.67 -14.25
N TYR A 60 -4.75 4.06 -13.38
CA TYR A 60 -6.13 3.66 -13.71
C TYR A 60 -7.10 4.84 -13.64
N VAL A 61 -6.88 5.79 -12.72
CA VAL A 61 -7.71 7.00 -12.60
C VAL A 61 -7.46 7.94 -13.78
N THR A 62 -6.20 8.04 -14.23
CA THR A 62 -5.80 8.86 -15.37
C THR A 62 -6.07 8.21 -16.73
N GLY A 63 -6.49 6.95 -16.77
CA GLY A 63 -6.80 6.22 -17.99
C GLY A 63 -5.57 5.66 -18.75
N HIS A 64 -4.37 5.81 -18.19
CA HIS A 64 -3.14 5.21 -18.75
C HIS A 64 -3.17 3.68 -18.74
N LYS A 65 -3.78 3.08 -17.71
CA LYS A 65 -4.01 1.63 -17.64
C LYS A 65 -5.49 1.32 -17.67
N ARG A 66 -5.85 0.28 -18.42
CA ARG A 66 -7.23 -0.21 -18.48
C ARG A 66 -7.46 -1.21 -17.35
N ARG A 67 -8.59 -1.08 -16.65
CA ARG A 67 -8.99 -2.11 -15.69
C ARG A 67 -9.46 -3.36 -16.42
N ALA A 68 -9.27 -4.51 -15.79
CA ALA A 68 -9.78 -5.78 -16.28
C ALA A 68 -11.31 -5.70 -16.47
N PRO A 69 -11.91 -6.44 -17.42
CA PRO A 69 -13.36 -6.53 -17.55
C PRO A 69 -14.03 -7.00 -16.25
N LEU A 70 -15.28 -6.60 -16.00
CA LEU A 70 -16.00 -6.92 -14.77
C LEU A 70 -16.08 -8.43 -14.48
N ILE A 71 -16.20 -9.26 -15.52
CA ILE A 71 -16.22 -10.72 -15.36
C ILE A 71 -14.89 -11.20 -14.78
N VAL A 72 -13.76 -10.70 -15.30
CA VAL A 72 -12.40 -11.05 -14.85
C VAL A 72 -12.15 -10.58 -13.41
N GLN A 73 -12.65 -9.39 -13.06
CA GLN A 73 -12.62 -8.90 -11.68
C GLN A 73 -13.43 -9.80 -10.74
N ARG A 74 -14.65 -10.19 -11.13
CA ARG A 74 -15.54 -11.03 -10.32
C ARG A 74 -15.00 -12.42 -10.03
N VAL A 75 -14.26 -13.00 -10.98
CA VAL A 75 -13.62 -14.31 -10.78
C VAL A 75 -12.26 -14.22 -10.08
N GLY A 76 -11.82 -13.03 -9.66
CA GLY A 76 -10.56 -12.81 -8.94
C GLY A 76 -9.30 -12.94 -9.81
N LEU A 77 -9.44 -12.90 -11.15
CA LEU A 77 -8.33 -13.06 -12.09
C LEU A 77 -7.76 -11.74 -12.59
N GLU A 78 -8.04 -10.63 -11.91
CA GLU A 78 -7.50 -9.33 -12.28
C GLU A 78 -5.96 -9.31 -12.27
N PHE A 79 -5.32 -10.08 -11.39
CA PHE A 79 -3.87 -10.17 -11.39
C PHE A 79 -3.31 -10.78 -12.68
N VAL A 80 -4.00 -11.76 -13.28
CA VAL A 80 -3.61 -12.38 -14.57
C VAL A 80 -3.75 -11.36 -15.69
N TRP A 81 -4.84 -10.59 -15.69
CA TRP A 81 -5.04 -9.49 -16.64
C TRP A 81 -3.89 -8.47 -16.56
N ARG A 82 -3.51 -8.08 -15.34
CA ARG A 82 -2.40 -7.13 -15.13
C ARG A 82 -1.06 -7.71 -15.61
N ILE A 83 -0.80 -9.00 -15.41
CA ILE A 83 0.39 -9.66 -15.95
C ILE A 83 0.38 -9.62 -17.48
N ALA A 84 -0.77 -9.84 -18.12
CA ALA A 84 -0.89 -9.79 -19.57
C ALA A 84 -0.64 -8.37 -20.12
N GLU A 85 -1.06 -7.32 -19.41
CA GLU A 85 -0.83 -5.93 -19.80
C GLU A 85 0.62 -5.46 -19.61
N ASP A 86 1.29 -5.89 -18.54
CA ASP A 86 2.66 -5.46 -18.21
C ASP A 86 3.54 -6.67 -17.82
N PRO A 87 3.77 -7.60 -18.78
CA PRO A 87 4.38 -8.88 -18.48
C PRO A 87 5.81 -8.72 -18.00
N ARG A 88 6.58 -7.75 -18.52
CA ARG A 88 7.99 -7.55 -18.13
C ARG A 88 8.15 -7.07 -16.70
N ARG A 89 7.22 -6.25 -16.20
CA ARG A 89 7.29 -5.66 -14.85
C ARG A 89 6.66 -6.56 -13.80
N LEU A 90 5.51 -7.16 -14.09
CA LEU A 90 4.68 -7.82 -13.07
C LEU A 90 4.96 -9.32 -12.92
N TRP A 91 5.45 -10.01 -13.94
CA TRP A 91 5.70 -11.47 -13.85
C TRP A 91 6.64 -11.84 -12.70
N ARG A 92 7.74 -11.09 -12.51
CA ARG A 92 8.72 -11.34 -11.43
C ARG A 92 8.06 -11.22 -10.07
N ARG A 93 7.27 -10.15 -9.88
CA ARG A 93 6.57 -9.87 -8.63
C ARG A 93 5.61 -11.01 -8.26
N TYR A 94 4.83 -11.50 -9.21
CA TYR A 94 3.88 -12.57 -8.93
C TYR A 94 4.52 -13.94 -8.73
N LEU A 95 5.60 -14.26 -9.44
CA LEU A 95 6.29 -15.54 -9.27
C LEU A 95 7.21 -15.58 -8.05
N GLN A 96 7.81 -14.45 -7.66
CA GLN A 96 8.74 -14.37 -6.53
C GLN A 96 8.00 -14.08 -5.21
N ASP A 97 7.12 -13.08 -5.17
CA ASP A 97 6.46 -12.65 -3.93
C ASP A 97 5.09 -13.33 -3.73
N GLY A 98 4.46 -13.79 -4.82
CA GLY A 98 3.15 -14.44 -4.78
C GLY A 98 3.08 -15.71 -3.90
N PRO A 99 4.07 -16.62 -3.93
CA PRO A 99 4.06 -17.82 -3.09
C PRO A 99 3.98 -17.52 -1.59
N ALA A 100 4.62 -16.44 -1.13
CA ALA A 100 4.58 -16.04 0.28
C ALA A 100 3.14 -15.73 0.74
N ILE A 101 2.35 -15.07 -0.11
CA ILE A 101 0.93 -14.77 0.16
C ILE A 101 0.11 -16.05 0.26
N LEU A 102 0.37 -17.05 -0.60
CA LEU A 102 -0.33 -18.33 -0.54
C LEU A 102 -0.04 -19.07 0.77
N ILE A 103 1.21 -19.02 1.24
CA ILE A 103 1.58 -19.60 2.55
C ILE A 103 0.85 -18.90 3.68
N ILE A 104 0.79 -17.55 3.66
CA ILE A 104 0.07 -16.77 4.66
C ILE A 104 -1.43 -17.11 4.64
N ALA A 105 -2.04 -17.16 3.45
CA ALA A 105 -3.44 -17.51 3.29
C ALA A 105 -3.75 -18.94 3.76
N PHE A 106 -2.87 -19.89 3.45
CA PHE A 106 -2.99 -21.27 3.90
C PHE A 106 -2.84 -21.39 5.42
N LYS A 107 -1.86 -20.70 6.01
CA LYS A 107 -1.72 -20.59 7.47
C LYS A 107 -2.96 -19.98 8.12
N TRP A 108 -3.55 -18.95 7.53
CA TRP A 108 -4.77 -18.33 8.03
C TRP A 108 -5.99 -19.25 7.93
N ALA A 109 -6.12 -19.99 6.82
CA ALA A 109 -7.16 -21.00 6.65
C ALA A 109 -7.02 -22.15 7.66
N LEU A 110 -5.79 -22.60 7.93
CA LEU A 110 -5.48 -23.63 8.94
C LEU A 110 -5.64 -23.12 10.38
N ALA A 111 -5.38 -21.83 10.64
CA ALA A 111 -5.58 -21.20 11.95
C ALA A 111 -7.06 -21.00 12.32
N GLY A 112 -7.99 -21.39 11.43
CA GLY A 112 -9.41 -21.66 11.68
C GLY A 112 -10.07 -20.86 12.81
N LYS A 113 -10.71 -19.74 12.48
CA LYS A 113 -11.81 -19.08 13.25
C LYS A 113 -11.70 -19.05 14.79
N SER A 114 -10.51 -19.08 15.39
CA SER A 114 -10.32 -18.77 16.81
C SER A 114 -9.89 -17.31 16.94
N ASP A 115 -10.84 -16.42 16.73
CA ASP A 115 -10.93 -15.15 17.45
C ASP A 115 -12.32 -14.58 17.20
N GLY A 116 -13.26 -15.10 17.99
CA GLY A 116 -14.54 -14.47 18.16
C GLY A 116 -14.31 -13.04 18.64
N HIS A 117 -14.74 -12.08 17.84
CA HIS A 117 -15.70 -11.06 18.25
C HIS A 117 -15.68 -10.66 19.75
N GLN A 118 -14.53 -10.32 20.34
CA GLN A 118 -14.47 -9.50 21.56
C GLN A 118 -14.48 -8.04 21.16
N SER A 119 -15.62 -7.67 20.59
CA SER A 119 -16.14 -6.33 20.59
C SER A 119 -16.30 -5.88 22.05
N ARG A 120 -15.92 -4.64 22.33
CA ARG A 120 -16.53 -3.80 23.38
C ARG A 120 -16.27 -4.15 24.86
N ALA A 121 -15.01 -4.20 25.29
CA ALA A 121 -14.69 -3.91 26.69
C ALA A 121 -13.50 -2.93 26.89
N ARG A 122 -13.08 -2.22 25.83
CA ARG A 122 -12.27 -1.02 26.01
C ARG A 122 -13.16 0.11 26.53
N SER A 123 -13.00 0.36 27.83
CA SER A 123 -12.77 1.70 28.38
C SER A 123 -13.94 2.70 28.41
N ASN A 124 -15.14 2.27 28.78
CA ASN A 124 -16.17 3.21 29.24
C ASN A 124 -16.02 3.56 30.73
N HIS A 125 -14.85 4.03 31.16
CA HIS A 125 -14.66 4.67 32.48
C HIS A 125 -13.31 5.39 32.60
N ARG A 126 -13.08 6.44 31.78
CA ARG A 126 -12.06 7.47 32.08
C ARG A 126 -12.37 8.82 31.43
N THR A 127 -13.58 9.33 31.67
CA THR A 127 -13.85 10.76 31.89
C THR A 127 -13.62 10.94 33.39
N ARG A 128 -12.52 11.50 33.93
CA ARG A 128 -12.03 12.88 33.80
C ARG A 128 -13.19 13.87 33.71
N ASP A 129 -13.86 14.03 34.84
CA ASP A 129 -13.92 15.30 35.59
C ASP A 129 -13.74 14.99 37.09
#